data_AF-A0A7X6XFR6-F1
#
_entry.id   AF-A0A7X6XFR6-F1
#
_cell.length_a   1.000
_cell.length_b   1.000
_cell.length_c   1.000
_cell.angle_alpha   90.00
_cell.angle_beta   90.00
_cell.angle_gamma   90.00
#
_symmetry.space_group_name_H-M   'P 1'
#
loop_
_entity.id
_entity.type
_entity.pdbx_description
1 polymer ?
#
loop_
_entity_poly.entity_id
_entity_poly.type
_entity_poly.pdbx_seq_one_letter_code
_entity_poly.pdbx_strand_id
1 'polypeptide(L)'
;MKYLVVLFCLSLSFSVFSQTGEIERLQNRRKSLQTEIENTNRLYLDVKKQTTTIIQRISLINKQIETRKKIIEVQRKEIEALNNELVRLEKEIVSLNKELKMRKDKYANAIKMVMHKRQSENKIFFILSGKSFGEALRRMQYLKQYSRVQKNQADEIKEKNAELAQKKQDVQQAKIERSKTLADIRNEQTKLIAEESNRKSEMGEAQGKQKVLQKELQDKQKQANRLNAEIEKAIAEEVARQEREAKRQAEERRKKREEQQRIAEEKRRKEQKSKPTREKAEPEKEVPVVIPIEKEEPLIAEAETFNLSKNFVANKGQLPMPVTGTATIVSPFGVHK
;
A
#
# COMPACT_ATOMS: atom_id res chain seq x y z
N MET A 1 59.79 52.47 -23.38
CA MET A 1 58.70 52.03 -24.27
C MET A 1 58.78 50.58 -24.75
N LYS A 2 59.97 49.98 -24.97
CA LYS A 2 60.08 48.58 -25.46
C LYS A 2 59.68 47.49 -24.43
N TYR A 3 59.85 47.73 -23.13
CA TYR A 3 59.50 46.75 -22.08
C TYR A 3 58.02 46.74 -21.66
N LEU A 4 57.27 47.81 -21.96
CA LEU A 4 55.86 47.95 -21.58
C LEU A 4 54.92 47.20 -22.53
N VAL A 5 55.33 47.01 -23.79
CA VAL A 5 54.60 46.21 -24.80
C VAL A 5 54.74 44.71 -24.53
N VAL A 6 55.87 44.26 -23.99
CA VAL A 6 56.10 42.84 -23.64
C VAL A 6 55.27 42.44 -22.40
N LEU A 7 55.10 43.35 -21.43
CA LEU A 7 54.26 43.12 -20.25
C LEU A 7 52.75 43.07 -20.59
N PHE A 8 52.31 43.82 -21.61
CA PHE A 8 50.93 43.81 -22.10
C PHE A 8 50.60 42.59 -22.98
N CYS A 9 51.59 42.03 -23.68
CA CYS A 9 51.42 40.77 -24.42
C CYS A 9 51.41 39.53 -23.51
N LEU A 10 51.96 39.60 -22.30
CA LEU A 10 51.98 38.46 -21.36
C LEU A 10 50.66 38.32 -20.56
N SER A 11 49.89 39.40 -20.38
CA SER A 11 48.61 39.38 -19.65
C SER A 11 47.41 38.94 -20.51
N LEU A 12 47.50 38.97 -21.84
CA LEU A 12 46.43 38.52 -22.75
C LEU A 12 46.35 36.99 -22.93
N SER A 13 47.37 36.24 -22.50
CA SER A 13 47.45 34.79 -22.74
C SER A 13 46.83 33.93 -21.62
N PHE A 14 46.31 34.52 -20.55
CA PHE A 14 45.82 33.78 -19.36
C PHE A 14 44.30 33.51 -19.33
N SER A 15 43.53 33.92 -20.34
CA SER A 15 42.05 33.85 -20.29
C SER A 15 41.41 32.63 -20.97
N VAL A 16 42.15 31.60 -21.37
CA VAL A 16 41.64 30.55 -22.29
C VAL A 16 41.38 29.18 -21.63
N PHE A 17 41.74 28.95 -20.36
CA PHE A 17 41.71 27.60 -19.77
C PHE A 17 40.72 27.34 -18.61
N SER A 18 39.80 28.25 -18.29
CA SER A 18 38.98 28.11 -17.05
C SER A 18 37.64 27.36 -17.20
N GLN A 19 37.14 27.10 -18.42
CA GLN A 19 35.72 26.74 -18.61
C GLN A 19 35.47 25.23 -18.80
N THR A 20 36.46 24.47 -19.27
CA THR A 20 36.37 23.00 -19.42
C THR A 20 36.17 22.28 -18.09
N GLY A 21 36.75 22.79 -17.00
CA GLY A 21 36.59 22.23 -15.66
C GLY A 21 35.19 22.42 -15.05
N GLU A 22 34.41 23.41 -15.50
CA GLU A 22 33.05 23.65 -15.01
C GLU A 22 32.06 22.61 -15.57
N ILE A 23 32.18 22.30 -16.87
CA ILE A 23 31.38 21.25 -17.53
C ILE A 23 31.66 19.89 -16.90
N GLU A 24 32.92 19.55 -16.64
CA GLU A 24 33.30 18.29 -15.99
C GLU A 24 32.73 18.18 -14.56
N ARG A 25 32.75 19.28 -13.78
CA ARG A 25 32.14 19.33 -12.44
C ARG A 25 30.62 19.12 -12.50
N LEU A 26 29.94 19.75 -13.46
CA LEU A 26 28.49 19.57 -13.66
C LEU A 26 28.15 18.13 -14.07
N GLN A 27 28.97 17.51 -14.92
CA GLN A 27 28.82 16.10 -15.30
C GLN A 27 29.01 15.15 -14.11
N ASN A 28 30.02 15.40 -13.27
CA ASN A 28 30.23 14.63 -12.04
C ASN A 28 29.07 14.79 -11.05
N ARG A 29 28.56 16.02 -10.89
CA ARG A 29 27.35 16.32 -10.09
C ARG A 29 26.11 15.61 -10.64
N ARG A 30 25.97 15.52 -11.97
CA ARG A 30 24.88 14.78 -12.62
C ARG A 30 24.97 13.30 -12.29
N LYS A 31 26.17 12.73 -12.40
CA LYS A 31 26.42 11.31 -12.09
C LYS A 31 26.10 11.00 -10.62
N SER A 32 26.52 11.85 -9.68
CA SER A 32 26.20 11.65 -8.26
C SER A 32 24.69 11.76 -7.98
N LEU A 33 24.01 12.79 -8.52
CA LEU A 33 22.56 12.93 -8.40
C LEU A 33 21.81 11.75 -9.00
N GLN A 34 22.28 11.21 -10.12
CA GLN A 34 21.67 10.05 -10.77
C GLN A 34 21.79 8.80 -9.89
N THR A 35 22.96 8.56 -9.28
CA THR A 35 23.11 7.46 -8.31
C THR A 35 22.25 7.65 -7.07
N GLU A 36 22.08 8.89 -6.59
CA GLU A 36 21.18 9.18 -5.47
C GLU A 36 19.71 8.93 -5.82
N ILE A 37 19.28 9.28 -7.04
CA ILE A 37 17.93 9.00 -7.54
C ILE A 37 17.71 7.49 -7.67
N GLU A 38 18.68 6.73 -8.18
CA GLU A 38 18.59 5.28 -8.29
C GLU A 38 18.49 4.62 -6.91
N ASN A 39 19.30 5.05 -5.94
CA ASN A 39 19.23 4.57 -4.57
C ASN A 39 17.89 4.92 -3.91
N THR A 40 17.41 6.16 -4.05
CA THR A 40 16.09 6.57 -3.54
C THR A 40 14.95 5.80 -4.23
N ASN A 41 15.06 5.49 -5.53
CA ASN A 41 14.11 4.64 -6.25
C ASN A 41 14.10 3.21 -5.72
N ARG A 42 15.27 2.61 -5.47
CA ARG A 42 15.38 1.26 -4.87
C ARG A 42 14.72 1.24 -3.48
N LEU A 43 15.05 2.21 -2.63
CA LEU A 43 14.43 2.37 -1.31
C LEU A 43 12.92 2.59 -1.41
N TYR A 44 12.45 3.38 -2.38
CA TYR A 44 11.02 3.58 -2.62
C TYR A 44 10.32 2.30 -3.05
N LEU A 45 10.91 1.50 -3.94
CA LEU A 45 10.36 0.20 -4.34
C LEU A 45 10.31 -0.79 -3.19
N ASP A 46 11.34 -0.82 -2.33
CA ASP A 46 11.36 -1.67 -1.15
C ASP A 46 10.34 -1.22 -0.10
N VAL A 47 10.22 0.09 0.15
CA VAL A 47 9.15 0.63 0.99
C VAL A 47 7.78 0.35 0.38
N LYS A 48 7.60 0.43 -0.95
CA LYS A 48 6.33 0.08 -1.60
C LYS A 48 5.96 -1.40 -1.42
N LYS A 49 6.95 -2.31 -1.52
CA LYS A 49 6.75 -3.74 -1.19
C LYS A 49 6.36 -3.91 0.28
N GLN A 50 7.07 -3.26 1.20
CA GLN A 50 6.75 -3.28 2.64
C GLN A 50 5.35 -2.70 2.91
N THR A 51 4.97 -1.59 2.28
CA THR A 51 3.64 -1.00 2.36
C THR A 51 2.57 -1.96 1.84
N THR A 52 2.86 -2.76 0.82
CA THR A 52 1.92 -3.78 0.32
C THR A 52 1.71 -4.87 1.37
N THR A 53 2.78 -5.33 2.02
CA THR A 53 2.71 -6.24 3.18
C THR A 53 1.96 -5.61 4.35
N ILE A 54 2.18 -4.32 4.63
CA ILE A 54 1.45 -3.57 5.68
C ILE A 54 -0.04 -3.44 5.32
N ILE A 55 -0.40 -3.19 4.05
CA ILE A 55 -1.80 -3.15 3.60
C ILE A 55 -2.47 -4.52 3.80
N GLN A 56 -1.78 -5.61 3.48
CA GLN A 56 -2.28 -6.96 3.75
C GLN A 56 -2.49 -7.19 5.25
N ARG A 57 -1.52 -6.77 6.08
CA ARG A 57 -1.61 -6.85 7.54
C ARG A 57 -2.77 -6.00 8.10
N ILE A 58 -2.95 -4.76 7.62
CA ILE A 58 -4.09 -3.89 7.95
C ILE A 58 -5.41 -4.54 7.54
N SER A 59 -5.46 -5.22 6.38
CA SER A 59 -6.65 -5.96 5.94
C SER A 59 -6.99 -7.10 6.91
N LEU A 60 -5.98 -7.86 7.36
CA LEU A 60 -6.14 -8.89 8.38
C LEU A 60 -6.60 -8.30 9.71
N ILE A 61 -6.00 -7.19 10.16
CA ILE A 61 -6.41 -6.49 11.40
C ILE A 61 -7.86 -5.97 11.28
N ASN A 62 -8.26 -5.43 10.13
CA ASN A 62 -9.65 -5.01 9.91
C ASN A 62 -10.62 -6.20 10.00
N LYS A 63 -10.26 -7.36 9.45
CA LYS A 63 -11.05 -8.58 9.56
C LYS A 63 -11.12 -9.09 11.01
N GLN A 64 -10.03 -9.00 11.77
CA GLN A 64 -10.00 -9.30 13.20
C GLN A 64 -10.93 -8.35 13.99
N ILE A 65 -10.82 -7.04 13.76
CA ILE A 65 -11.68 -6.01 14.35
C ILE A 65 -13.16 -6.29 14.06
N GLU A 66 -13.51 -6.60 12.80
CA GLU A 66 -14.89 -6.91 12.40
C GLU A 66 -15.39 -8.17 13.12
N THR A 67 -14.57 -9.22 13.18
CA THR A 67 -14.89 -10.46 13.88
C THR A 67 -15.12 -10.21 15.37
N ARG A 68 -14.26 -9.42 16.02
CA ARG A 68 -14.45 -9.04 17.44
C ARG A 68 -15.71 -8.23 17.67
N LYS A 69 -16.03 -7.28 16.78
CA LYS A 69 -17.29 -6.53 16.87
C LYS A 69 -18.51 -7.45 16.81
N LYS A 70 -18.48 -8.46 15.92
CA LYS A 70 -19.53 -9.51 15.85
C LYS A 70 -19.60 -10.35 17.12
N ILE A 71 -18.46 -10.77 17.68
CA ILE A 71 -18.42 -11.51 18.96
C ILE A 71 -19.07 -10.69 20.08
N ILE A 72 -18.69 -9.41 20.23
CA ILE A 72 -19.27 -8.51 21.22
C ILE A 72 -20.78 -8.34 21.01
N GLU A 73 -21.24 -8.24 19.76
CA GLU A 73 -22.67 -8.15 19.45
C GLU A 73 -23.43 -9.41 19.87
N VAL A 74 -22.89 -10.59 19.55
CA VAL A 74 -23.48 -11.88 19.96
C VAL A 74 -23.52 -12.00 21.48
N GLN A 75 -22.44 -11.66 22.17
CA GLN A 75 -22.40 -11.68 23.65
C GLN A 75 -23.37 -10.68 24.27
N ARG A 76 -23.63 -9.53 23.63
CA ARG A 76 -24.67 -8.59 24.09
C ARG A 76 -26.07 -9.18 23.97
N LYS A 77 -26.36 -9.87 22.86
CA LYS A 77 -27.63 -10.60 22.68
C LYS A 77 -27.77 -11.74 23.70
N GLU A 78 -26.68 -12.43 24.00
CA GLU A 78 -26.64 -13.45 25.07
C GLU A 78 -26.97 -12.84 26.44
N ILE A 79 -26.40 -11.69 26.79
CA ILE A 79 -26.74 -10.97 28.03
C ILE A 79 -28.22 -10.57 28.07
N GLU A 80 -28.77 -10.11 26.95
CA GLU A 80 -30.20 -9.77 26.86
C GLU A 80 -31.08 -11.01 27.09
N ALA A 81 -30.73 -12.14 26.45
CA ALA A 81 -31.43 -13.40 26.65
C ALA A 81 -31.36 -13.87 28.12
N LEU A 82 -30.17 -13.80 28.74
CA LEU A 82 -29.97 -14.14 30.16
C LEU A 82 -30.76 -13.20 31.09
N ASN A 83 -30.86 -11.91 30.77
CA ASN A 83 -31.69 -10.96 31.54
C ASN A 83 -33.17 -11.33 31.44
N ASN A 84 -33.66 -11.66 30.25
CA ASN A 84 -35.05 -12.06 30.03
C ASN A 84 -35.38 -13.36 30.76
N GLU A 85 -34.45 -14.32 30.75
CA GLU A 85 -34.56 -15.56 31.52
C GLU A 85 -34.57 -15.30 33.02
N LEU A 86 -33.67 -14.46 33.53
CA LEU A 86 -33.67 -14.06 34.95
C LEU A 86 -35.00 -13.44 35.36
N VAL A 87 -35.54 -12.52 34.58
CA VAL A 87 -36.86 -11.92 34.84
C VAL A 87 -37.97 -12.96 34.84
N ARG A 88 -37.92 -13.95 33.93
CA ARG A 88 -38.86 -15.06 33.88
C ARG A 88 -38.77 -15.92 35.14
N LEU A 89 -37.56 -16.35 35.53
CA LEU A 89 -37.33 -17.16 36.71
C LEU A 89 -37.72 -16.43 38.00
N GLU A 90 -37.42 -15.14 38.11
CA GLU A 90 -37.81 -14.31 39.26
C GLU A 90 -39.34 -14.21 39.37
N LYS A 91 -40.05 -14.02 38.26
CA LYS A 91 -41.53 -14.06 38.23
C LYS A 91 -42.08 -15.43 38.64
N GLU A 92 -41.50 -16.52 38.15
CA GLU A 92 -41.87 -17.89 38.54
C GLU A 92 -41.67 -18.10 40.06
N ILE A 93 -40.56 -17.63 40.62
CA ILE A 93 -40.27 -17.67 42.06
C ILE A 93 -41.33 -16.88 42.85
N VAL A 94 -41.73 -15.69 42.40
CA VAL A 94 -42.79 -14.92 43.07
C VAL A 94 -44.12 -15.69 43.05
N SER A 95 -44.50 -16.27 41.91
CA SER A 95 -45.73 -17.07 41.79
C SER A 95 -45.69 -18.30 42.71
N LEU A 96 -44.60 -19.07 42.67
CA LEU A 96 -44.41 -20.25 43.50
C LEU A 96 -44.44 -19.90 45.00
N ASN A 97 -43.81 -18.80 45.42
CA ASN A 97 -43.89 -18.34 46.81
C ASN A 97 -45.32 -18.01 47.23
N LYS A 98 -46.10 -17.34 46.36
CA LYS A 98 -47.50 -17.01 46.62
C LYS A 98 -48.35 -18.28 46.75
N GLU A 99 -48.22 -19.21 45.81
CA GLU A 99 -48.91 -20.50 45.84
C GLU A 99 -48.57 -21.30 47.10
N LEU A 100 -47.28 -21.37 47.42
CA LEU A 100 -46.76 -22.10 48.56
C LEU A 100 -47.23 -21.49 49.88
N LYS A 101 -47.29 -20.16 49.99
CA LYS A 101 -47.89 -19.46 51.12
C LYS A 101 -49.37 -19.81 51.25
N MET A 102 -50.15 -19.70 50.18
CA MET A 102 -51.58 -20.05 50.21
C MET A 102 -51.81 -21.51 50.63
N ARG A 103 -50.99 -22.45 50.15
CA ARG A 103 -51.07 -23.87 50.52
C ARG A 103 -50.72 -24.10 51.99
N LYS A 104 -49.65 -23.46 52.49
CA LYS A 104 -49.26 -23.49 53.91
C LYS A 104 -50.35 -22.90 54.80
N ASP A 105 -50.94 -21.78 54.42
CA ASP A 105 -52.01 -21.12 55.18
C ASP A 105 -53.27 -22.01 55.23
N LYS A 106 -53.67 -22.61 54.10
CA LYS A 106 -54.78 -23.58 54.05
C LYS A 106 -54.52 -24.80 54.93
N TYR A 107 -53.31 -25.35 54.88
CA TYR A 107 -52.90 -26.49 55.70
C TYR A 107 -52.91 -26.14 57.19
N ALA A 108 -52.33 -25.00 57.55
CA ALA A 108 -52.31 -24.49 58.93
C ALA A 108 -53.73 -24.25 59.47
N ASN A 109 -54.61 -23.65 58.67
CA ASN A 109 -56.02 -23.45 59.03
C ASN A 109 -56.74 -24.78 59.23
N ALA A 110 -56.51 -25.77 58.38
CA ALA A 110 -57.09 -27.09 58.51
C ALA A 110 -56.62 -27.82 59.79
N ILE A 111 -55.32 -27.72 60.11
CA ILE A 111 -54.78 -28.22 61.38
C ILE A 111 -55.38 -27.48 62.56
N LYS A 112 -55.44 -26.15 62.53
CA LYS A 112 -56.00 -25.32 63.61
C LYS A 112 -57.46 -25.69 63.89
N MET A 113 -58.28 -25.86 62.86
CA MET A 113 -59.68 -26.31 62.99
C MET A 113 -59.78 -27.67 63.67
N VAL A 114 -58.91 -28.61 63.31
CA VAL A 114 -58.87 -29.94 63.94
C VAL A 114 -58.35 -29.86 65.37
N MET A 115 -57.36 -29.04 65.68
CA MET A 115 -56.85 -28.85 67.03
C MET A 115 -57.91 -28.23 67.94
N HIS A 116 -58.61 -27.19 67.47
CA HIS A 116 -59.64 -26.52 68.25
C HIS A 116 -60.82 -27.45 68.57
N LYS A 117 -61.21 -28.32 67.63
CA LYS A 117 -62.23 -29.37 67.82
C LYS A 117 -61.71 -30.60 68.60
N ARG A 118 -60.40 -30.85 68.63
CA ARG A 118 -59.77 -31.90 69.44
C ARG A 118 -59.69 -31.55 70.92
N GLN A 119 -59.62 -30.25 71.23
CA GLN A 119 -59.69 -29.78 72.61
C GLN A 119 -61.07 -30.06 73.24
N SER A 120 -62.10 -30.29 72.41
CA SER A 120 -63.41 -30.76 72.86
C SER A 120 -63.58 -32.29 72.83
N GLU A 121 -62.98 -33.06 71.90
CA GLU A 121 -63.10 -34.53 71.87
C GLU A 121 -61.87 -35.27 71.29
N ASN A 122 -61.43 -36.34 71.96
CA ASN A 122 -60.45 -37.30 71.45
C ASN A 122 -60.92 -37.93 70.13
N LYS A 123 -60.02 -38.22 69.16
CA LYS A 123 -60.42 -38.80 67.84
C LYS A 123 -61.25 -40.07 67.96
N ILE A 124 -60.91 -40.92 68.94
CA ILE A 124 -61.64 -42.15 69.25
C ILE A 124 -63.01 -41.81 69.82
N PHE A 125 -63.06 -40.87 70.77
CA PHE A 125 -64.30 -40.39 71.37
C PHE A 125 -65.25 -39.77 70.32
N PHE A 126 -64.74 -39.02 69.35
CA PHE A 126 -65.53 -38.51 68.21
C PHE A 126 -66.16 -39.62 67.35
N ILE A 127 -65.47 -40.74 67.14
CA ILE A 127 -66.04 -41.88 66.41
C ILE A 127 -67.13 -42.55 67.25
N LEU A 128 -66.87 -42.72 68.56
CA LEU A 128 -67.76 -43.39 69.49
C LEU A 128 -68.98 -42.56 69.92
N SER A 129 -68.94 -41.22 69.79
CA SER A 129 -70.06 -40.30 70.09
C SER A 129 -71.13 -40.23 68.98
N GLY A 130 -71.14 -41.19 68.05
CA GLY A 130 -72.18 -41.32 67.02
C GLY A 130 -73.48 -41.87 67.61
N LYS A 131 -74.64 -41.41 67.12
CA LYS A 131 -75.97 -41.87 67.60
C LYS A 131 -76.29 -43.31 67.17
N SER A 132 -75.54 -43.86 66.21
CA SER A 132 -75.69 -45.22 65.69
C SER A 132 -74.36 -45.76 65.16
N PHE A 133 -74.24 -47.08 65.04
CA PHE A 133 -73.07 -47.74 64.45
C PHE A 133 -72.77 -47.23 63.03
N GLY A 134 -73.80 -47.00 62.21
CA GLY A 134 -73.64 -46.44 60.86
C GLY A 134 -73.09 -45.01 60.86
N GLU A 135 -73.44 -44.19 61.86
CA GLU A 135 -72.87 -42.86 62.01
C GLU A 135 -71.39 -42.91 62.44
N ALA A 136 -71.04 -43.79 63.38
CA ALA A 136 -69.67 -44.02 63.79
C ALA A 136 -68.78 -44.48 62.62
N LEU A 137 -69.27 -45.42 61.79
CA LEU A 137 -68.58 -45.88 60.59
C LEU A 137 -68.34 -44.74 59.58
N ARG A 138 -69.33 -43.87 59.35
CA ARG A 138 -69.15 -42.67 58.50
C ARG A 138 -68.12 -41.70 59.07
N ARG A 139 -68.14 -41.43 60.37
CA ARG A 139 -67.13 -40.57 61.05
C ARG A 139 -65.71 -41.15 60.93
N MET A 140 -65.55 -42.47 61.05
CA MET A 140 -64.28 -43.15 60.84
C MET A 140 -63.78 -43.02 59.39
N GLN A 141 -64.65 -43.25 58.40
CA GLN A 141 -64.29 -43.06 56.99
C GLN A 141 -63.91 -41.61 56.69
N TYR A 142 -64.66 -40.65 57.23
CA TYR A 142 -64.34 -39.22 57.10
C TYR A 142 -62.95 -38.89 57.66
N LEU A 143 -62.61 -39.37 58.87
CA LEU A 143 -61.28 -39.14 59.45
C LEU A 143 -60.16 -39.78 58.61
N LYS A 144 -60.39 -40.96 58.04
CA LYS A 144 -59.43 -41.63 57.14
C LYS A 144 -59.22 -40.81 55.87
N GLN A 145 -60.30 -40.34 55.23
CA GLN A 145 -60.24 -39.49 54.04
C GLN A 145 -59.55 -38.16 54.35
N TYR A 146 -59.90 -37.52 55.47
CA TYR A 146 -59.28 -36.29 55.92
C TYR A 146 -57.76 -36.45 56.13
N SER A 147 -57.33 -37.51 56.81
CA SER A 147 -55.90 -37.78 57.03
C SER A 147 -55.15 -38.00 55.71
N ARG A 148 -55.80 -38.63 54.71
CA ARG A 148 -55.22 -38.79 53.37
C ARG A 148 -55.06 -37.44 52.67
N VAL A 149 -56.09 -36.59 52.68
CA VAL A 149 -56.03 -35.25 52.08
C VAL A 149 -54.95 -34.39 52.74
N GLN A 150 -54.83 -34.44 54.07
CA GLN A 150 -53.78 -33.71 54.80
C GLN A 150 -52.37 -34.19 54.44
N LYS A 151 -52.18 -35.51 54.31
CA LYS A 151 -50.91 -36.07 53.86
C LYS A 151 -50.57 -35.57 52.45
N ASN A 152 -51.50 -35.69 51.51
CA ASN A 152 -51.30 -35.22 50.14
C ASN A 152 -50.97 -33.72 50.10
N GLN A 153 -51.67 -32.89 50.89
CA GLN A 153 -51.39 -31.45 50.97
C GLN A 153 -49.98 -31.16 51.53
N ALA A 154 -49.52 -31.92 52.51
CA ALA A 154 -48.16 -31.81 53.05
C ALA A 154 -47.11 -32.23 52.02
N ASP A 155 -47.36 -33.31 51.29
CA ASP A 155 -46.48 -33.81 50.23
C ASP A 155 -46.38 -32.77 49.09
N GLU A 156 -47.50 -32.20 48.63
CA GLU A 156 -47.53 -31.11 47.65
C GLU A 156 -46.75 -29.86 48.12
N ILE A 157 -46.87 -29.48 49.39
CA ILE A 157 -46.10 -28.38 49.96
C ILE A 157 -44.60 -28.71 49.92
N LYS A 158 -44.21 -29.95 50.24
CA LYS A 158 -42.82 -30.39 50.22
C LYS A 158 -42.24 -30.34 48.80
N GLU A 159 -42.98 -30.86 47.83
CA GLU A 159 -42.60 -30.82 46.42
C GLU A 159 -42.45 -29.38 45.92
N LYS A 160 -43.41 -28.49 46.22
CA LYS A 160 -43.33 -27.08 45.84
C LYS A 160 -42.18 -26.32 46.54
N ASN A 161 -41.83 -26.66 47.78
CA ASN A 161 -40.64 -26.09 48.43
C ASN A 161 -39.36 -26.54 47.71
N ALA A 162 -39.27 -27.82 47.29
CA ALA A 162 -38.12 -28.33 46.55
C ALA A 162 -37.99 -27.66 45.17
N GLU A 163 -39.10 -27.53 44.44
CA GLU A 163 -39.16 -26.80 43.16
C GLU A 163 -38.68 -25.34 43.32
N LEU A 164 -39.16 -24.66 44.36
CA LEU A 164 -38.73 -23.29 44.68
C LEU A 164 -37.24 -23.19 45.01
N ALA A 165 -36.69 -24.16 45.75
CA ALA A 165 -35.27 -24.21 46.08
C ALA A 165 -34.42 -24.39 44.81
N GLN A 166 -34.84 -25.28 43.92
CA GLN A 166 -34.18 -25.49 42.63
C GLN A 166 -34.20 -24.21 41.79
N LYS A 167 -35.37 -23.56 41.64
CA LYS A 167 -35.49 -22.31 40.88
C LYS A 167 -34.61 -21.19 41.43
N LYS A 168 -34.46 -21.10 42.76
CA LYS A 168 -33.52 -20.14 43.38
C LYS A 168 -32.07 -20.44 43.02
N GLN A 169 -31.69 -21.71 42.95
CA GLN A 169 -30.36 -22.12 42.51
C GLN A 169 -30.14 -21.78 41.03
N ASP A 170 -31.12 -22.04 40.17
CA ASP A 170 -31.06 -21.71 38.74
C ASP A 170 -30.85 -20.19 38.53
N VAL A 171 -31.51 -19.34 39.31
CA VAL A 171 -31.30 -17.88 39.29
C VAL A 171 -29.88 -17.49 39.70
N GLN A 172 -29.30 -18.14 40.72
CA GLN A 172 -27.91 -17.87 41.11
C GLN A 172 -26.94 -18.27 40.00
N GLN A 173 -27.16 -19.43 39.39
CA GLN A 173 -26.34 -19.91 38.28
C GLN A 173 -26.40 -18.96 37.07
N ALA A 174 -27.60 -18.53 36.68
CA ALA A 174 -27.79 -17.56 35.60
C ALA A 174 -27.13 -16.19 35.91
N LYS A 175 -27.12 -15.75 37.18
CA LYS A 175 -26.41 -14.53 37.60
C LYS A 175 -24.89 -14.66 37.46
N ILE A 176 -24.33 -15.83 37.79
CA ILE A 176 -22.91 -16.13 37.64
C ILE A 176 -22.53 -16.12 36.16
N GLU A 177 -23.29 -16.82 35.32
CA GLU A 177 -23.07 -16.88 33.86
C GLU A 177 -23.13 -15.48 33.23
N ARG A 178 -24.15 -14.70 33.57
CA ARG A 178 -24.26 -13.29 33.14
C ARG A 178 -23.04 -12.47 33.54
N SER A 179 -22.54 -12.63 34.77
CA SER A 179 -21.34 -11.91 35.24
C SER A 179 -20.10 -12.32 34.45
N LYS A 180 -19.98 -13.61 34.12
CA LYS A 180 -18.89 -14.13 33.30
C LYS A 180 -18.93 -13.57 31.88
N THR A 181 -20.09 -13.62 31.21
CA THR A 181 -20.26 -13.06 29.87
C THR A 181 -20.00 -11.55 29.84
N LEU A 182 -20.35 -10.81 30.89
CA LEU A 182 -19.97 -9.38 31.03
C LEU A 182 -18.47 -9.16 31.16
N ALA A 183 -17.75 -10.03 31.88
CA ALA A 183 -16.30 -9.96 31.97
C ALA A 183 -15.65 -10.25 30.61
N ASP A 184 -16.17 -11.24 29.87
CA ASP A 184 -15.69 -11.59 28.53
C ASP A 184 -15.89 -10.43 27.54
N ILE A 185 -17.03 -9.73 27.58
CA ILE A 185 -17.26 -8.52 26.78
C ILE A 185 -16.22 -7.44 27.07
N ARG A 186 -15.89 -7.18 28.35
CA ARG A 186 -14.87 -6.18 28.73
C ARG A 186 -13.48 -6.56 28.23
N ASN A 187 -13.14 -7.84 28.30
CA ASN A 187 -11.89 -8.37 27.76
C ASN A 187 -11.81 -8.18 26.23
N GLU A 188 -12.89 -8.52 25.52
CA GLU A 188 -12.95 -8.32 24.06
C GLU A 188 -12.92 -6.84 23.65
N GLN A 189 -13.56 -5.95 24.42
CA GLN A 189 -13.46 -4.50 24.21
C GLN A 189 -12.02 -3.99 24.38
N THR A 190 -11.30 -4.49 25.39
CA THR A 190 -9.91 -4.10 25.62
C THR A 190 -9.01 -4.55 24.47
N LYS A 191 -9.20 -5.79 23.98
CA LYS A 191 -8.49 -6.30 22.79
C LYS A 191 -8.85 -5.50 21.53
N LEU A 192 -10.11 -5.13 21.36
CA LEU A 192 -10.57 -4.32 20.23
C LEU A 192 -9.88 -2.95 20.21
N ILE A 193 -9.79 -2.27 21.37
CA ILE A 193 -9.11 -0.96 21.48
C ILE A 193 -7.62 -1.12 21.13
N ALA A 194 -6.98 -2.19 21.61
CA ALA A 194 -5.58 -2.48 21.27
C ALA A 194 -5.39 -2.72 19.77
N GLU A 195 -6.28 -3.48 19.11
CA GLU A 195 -6.24 -3.70 17.66
C GLU A 195 -6.50 -2.44 16.85
N GLU A 196 -7.45 -1.60 17.27
CA GLU A 196 -7.71 -0.31 16.61
C GLU A 196 -6.52 0.65 16.75
N SER A 197 -5.84 0.63 17.90
CA SER A 197 -4.59 1.36 18.13
C SER A 197 -3.46 0.86 17.23
N ASN A 198 -3.24 -0.46 17.18
CA ASN A 198 -2.24 -1.09 16.33
C ASN A 198 -2.49 -0.77 14.85
N ARG A 199 -3.74 -0.85 14.40
CA ARG A 199 -4.14 -0.46 13.05
C ARG A 199 -3.79 0.99 12.74
N LYS A 200 -4.06 1.91 13.68
CA LYS A 200 -3.77 3.34 13.52
C LYS A 200 -2.26 3.59 13.43
N SER A 201 -1.47 2.89 14.25
CA SER A 201 0.00 2.97 14.24
C SER A 201 0.57 2.49 12.89
N GLU A 202 0.17 1.29 12.43
CA GLU A 202 0.65 0.72 11.16
C GLU A 202 0.26 1.58 9.95
N MET A 203 -0.95 2.15 9.96
CA MET A 203 -1.40 3.07 8.92
C MET A 203 -0.56 4.36 8.91
N GLY A 204 -0.26 4.92 10.09
CA GLY A 204 0.57 6.11 10.22
C GLY A 204 2.00 5.88 9.75
N GLU A 205 2.60 4.74 10.11
CA GLU A 205 3.96 4.39 9.70
C GLU A 205 4.07 4.20 8.17
N ALA A 206 3.10 3.48 7.57
CA ALA A 206 3.07 3.25 6.13
C ALA A 206 2.89 4.57 5.34
N GLN A 207 1.94 5.42 5.76
CA GLN A 207 1.68 6.70 5.10
C GLN A 207 2.84 7.67 5.26
N GLY A 208 3.46 7.72 6.44
CA GLY A 208 4.60 8.58 6.73
C GLY A 208 5.81 8.26 5.86
N LYS A 209 6.24 6.98 5.85
CA LYS A 209 7.40 6.52 5.06
C LYS A 209 7.20 6.75 3.56
N GLN A 210 6.01 6.46 3.04
CA GLN A 210 5.69 6.67 1.63
C GLN A 210 5.74 8.16 1.25
N LYS A 211 5.16 9.04 2.08
CA LYS A 211 5.11 10.48 1.80
C LYS A 211 6.50 11.13 1.84
N VAL A 212 7.35 10.74 2.79
CA VAL A 212 8.72 11.26 2.90
C VAL A 212 9.55 10.88 1.68
N LEU A 213 9.57 9.60 1.30
CA LEU A 213 10.33 9.14 0.14
C LEU A 213 9.79 9.72 -1.18
N GLN A 214 8.47 9.85 -1.33
CA GLN A 214 7.88 10.48 -2.50
C GLN A 214 8.30 11.95 -2.64
N LYS A 215 8.32 12.69 -1.52
CA LYS A 215 8.79 14.08 -1.51
C LYS A 215 10.27 14.18 -1.85
N GLU A 216 11.10 13.34 -1.24
CA GLU A 216 12.55 13.32 -1.52
C GLU A 216 12.85 12.99 -2.99
N LEU A 217 12.12 12.04 -3.58
CA LEU A 217 12.26 11.66 -4.98
C LEU A 217 11.82 12.80 -5.91
N GLN A 218 10.73 13.49 -5.58
CA GLN A 218 10.28 14.66 -6.34
C GLN A 218 11.29 15.82 -6.27
N ASP A 219 11.88 16.06 -5.10
CA ASP A 219 12.86 17.12 -4.90
C ASP A 219 14.19 16.80 -5.61
N LYS A 220 14.67 15.55 -5.56
CA LYS A 220 15.85 15.08 -6.31
C LYS A 220 15.63 15.13 -7.82
N GLN A 221 14.45 14.75 -8.31
CA GLN A 221 14.12 14.85 -9.74
C GLN A 221 14.10 16.31 -10.21
N LYS A 222 13.55 17.23 -9.42
CA LYS A 222 13.60 18.68 -9.73
C LYS A 222 15.04 19.18 -9.78
N GLN A 223 15.90 18.77 -8.84
CA GLN A 223 17.31 19.15 -8.84
C GLN A 223 18.05 18.61 -10.08
N ALA A 224 17.84 17.34 -10.45
CA ALA A 224 18.41 16.75 -11.65
C ALA A 224 17.94 17.47 -12.93
N ASN A 225 16.66 17.80 -13.03
CA ASN A 225 16.11 18.52 -14.18
C ASN A 225 16.70 19.94 -14.30
N ARG A 226 16.89 20.64 -13.18
CA ARG A 226 17.55 21.96 -13.16
C ARG A 226 19.00 21.86 -13.63
N LEU A 227 19.75 20.89 -13.10
CA LEU A 227 21.15 20.67 -13.48
C LEU A 227 21.29 20.29 -14.96
N ASN A 228 20.39 19.46 -15.49
CA ASN A 228 20.38 19.13 -16.91
C ASN A 228 20.14 20.36 -17.78
N ALA A 229 19.21 21.24 -17.40
CA ALA A 229 18.96 22.49 -18.11
C ALA A 229 20.18 23.44 -18.06
N GLU A 230 20.92 23.47 -16.95
CA GLU A 230 22.18 24.23 -16.84
C GLU A 230 23.29 23.64 -17.73
N ILE A 231 23.43 22.32 -17.75
CA ILE A 231 24.38 21.62 -18.63
C ILE A 231 24.04 21.87 -20.10
N GLU A 232 22.77 21.76 -20.48
CA GLU A 232 22.32 22.02 -21.86
C GLU A 232 22.63 23.44 -22.29
N LYS A 233 22.43 24.43 -21.41
CA LYS A 233 22.82 25.82 -21.65
C LYS A 233 24.33 25.96 -21.84
N ALA A 234 25.13 25.40 -20.95
CA ALA A 234 26.59 25.46 -21.03
C ALA A 234 27.14 24.79 -22.30
N ILE A 235 26.58 23.63 -22.70
CA ILE A 235 26.94 22.95 -23.94
C ILE A 235 26.52 23.77 -25.17
N ALA A 236 25.30 24.31 -25.17
CA ALA A 236 24.81 25.13 -26.28
C ALA A 236 25.67 26.39 -26.47
N GLU A 237 26.11 27.01 -25.38
CA GLU A 237 27.02 28.16 -25.41
C GLU A 237 28.41 27.78 -25.94
N GLU A 238 28.96 26.66 -25.49
CA GLU A 238 30.25 26.15 -25.98
C GLU A 238 30.20 25.79 -27.47
N VAL A 239 29.15 25.09 -27.92
CA VAL A 239 28.95 24.75 -29.33
C VAL A 239 28.79 26.01 -30.18
N ALA A 240 27.99 26.99 -29.74
CA ALA A 240 27.83 28.24 -30.46
C ALA A 240 29.15 29.02 -30.56
N ARG A 241 30.00 28.96 -29.54
CA ARG A 241 31.33 29.58 -29.57
C ARG A 241 32.28 28.86 -30.53
N GLN A 242 32.34 27.53 -30.46
CA GLN A 242 33.12 26.69 -31.38
C GLN A 242 32.70 26.93 -32.84
N GLU A 243 31.40 27.01 -33.12
CA GLU A 243 30.90 27.33 -34.46
C GLU A 243 31.28 28.74 -34.91
N ARG A 244 31.26 29.75 -34.02
CA ARG A 244 31.71 31.11 -34.34
C ARG A 244 33.22 31.15 -34.63
N GLU A 245 34.03 30.44 -33.84
CA GLU A 245 35.48 30.35 -34.05
C GLU A 245 35.81 29.57 -35.33
N ALA A 246 35.13 28.46 -35.60
CA ALA A 246 35.26 27.70 -36.85
C ALA A 246 34.86 28.53 -38.07
N LYS A 247 33.76 29.31 -37.99
CA LYS A 247 33.37 30.25 -39.06
C LYS A 247 34.42 31.32 -39.30
N ARG A 248 34.99 31.92 -38.25
CA ARG A 248 36.08 32.90 -38.36
C ARG A 248 37.33 32.29 -39.01
N GLN A 249 37.74 31.10 -38.57
CA GLN A 249 38.89 30.40 -39.16
C GLN A 249 38.64 29.98 -40.62
N ALA A 250 37.42 29.55 -40.96
CA ALA A 250 37.05 29.24 -42.33
C ALA A 250 37.07 30.49 -43.23
N GLU A 251 36.60 31.62 -42.72
CA GLU A 251 36.65 32.90 -43.44
C GLU A 251 38.09 33.39 -43.64
N GLU A 252 38.95 33.28 -42.63
CA GLU A 252 40.38 33.59 -42.76
C GLU A 252 41.10 32.67 -43.75
N ARG A 253 40.80 31.37 -43.73
CA ARG A 253 41.33 30.41 -44.72
C ARG A 253 40.83 30.72 -46.13
N ARG A 254 39.58 31.18 -46.28
CA ARG A 254 39.02 31.60 -47.57
C ARG A 254 39.73 32.83 -48.10
N LYS A 255 39.91 33.87 -47.27
CA LYS A 255 40.66 35.09 -47.61
C LYS A 255 42.12 34.78 -48.00
N LYS A 256 42.79 33.87 -47.28
CA LYS A 256 44.16 33.43 -47.62
C LYS A 256 44.23 32.68 -48.95
N ARG A 257 43.24 31.83 -49.27
CA ARG A 257 43.16 31.13 -50.56
C ARG A 257 42.88 32.09 -51.72
N GLU A 258 41.97 33.05 -51.53
CA GLU A 258 41.67 34.09 -52.52
C GLU A 258 42.92 34.96 -52.81
N GLU A 259 43.69 35.33 -51.79
CA GLU A 259 44.95 36.07 -51.96
C GLU A 259 46.03 35.23 -52.68
N GLN A 260 46.17 33.96 -52.32
CA GLN A 260 47.10 33.05 -53.02
C GLN A 260 46.71 32.84 -54.49
N GLN A 261 45.41 32.75 -54.80
CA GLN A 261 44.91 32.66 -56.17
C GLN A 261 45.18 33.95 -56.96
N ARG A 262 44.99 35.12 -56.35
CA ARG A 262 45.34 36.41 -56.97
C ARG A 262 46.82 36.51 -57.29
N ILE A 263 47.69 36.12 -56.36
CA ILE A 263 49.15 36.11 -56.57
C ILE A 263 49.53 35.10 -57.67
N ALA A 264 48.90 33.92 -57.72
CA ALA A 264 49.15 32.93 -58.75
C ALA A 264 48.65 33.38 -60.15
N GLU A 265 47.52 34.06 -60.21
CA GLU A 265 46.96 34.63 -61.45
C GLU A 265 47.80 35.81 -61.96
N GLU A 266 48.32 36.64 -61.07
CA GLU A 266 49.24 37.73 -61.42
C GLU A 266 50.60 37.22 -61.92
N LYS A 267 51.10 36.10 -61.36
CA LYS A 267 52.28 35.39 -61.89
C LYS A 267 52.02 34.78 -63.27
N ARG A 268 50.87 34.12 -63.47
CA ARG A 268 50.44 33.60 -64.79
C ARG A 268 50.28 34.71 -65.84
N ARG A 269 49.76 35.88 -65.47
CA ARG A 269 49.67 37.07 -66.34
C ARG A 269 51.03 37.67 -66.70
N LYS A 270 52.03 37.56 -65.81
CA LYS A 270 53.40 38.01 -66.09
C LYS A 270 54.15 37.03 -67.01
N GLU A 271 53.89 35.74 -66.91
CA GLU A 271 54.46 34.72 -67.81
C GLU A 271 53.85 34.75 -69.23
N GLN A 272 52.58 35.16 -69.38
CA GLN A 272 51.93 35.30 -70.70
C GLN A 272 52.36 36.55 -71.52
N LYS A 273 53.20 37.45 -70.98
CA LYS A 273 53.67 38.65 -71.70
C LYS A 273 55.03 38.50 -72.42
N SER A 274 55.62 37.31 -72.46
CA SER A 274 56.88 37.06 -73.18
C SER A 274 56.86 35.82 -74.07
N LYS A 275 56.29 35.94 -75.29
CA LYS A 275 56.83 35.44 -76.59
C LYS A 275 55.75 35.46 -77.71
N PRO A 276 56.08 35.88 -78.95
CA PRO A 276 55.17 35.82 -80.10
C PRO A 276 55.52 34.74 -81.17
N THR A 277 54.44 34.15 -81.72
CA THR A 277 54.13 33.72 -83.12
C THR A 277 54.74 32.48 -83.81
N ARG A 278 53.80 31.72 -84.42
CA ARG A 278 53.79 30.94 -85.70
C ARG A 278 53.93 29.40 -85.61
N GLU A 279 53.18 28.53 -86.30
CA GLU A 279 51.87 28.46 -86.98
C GLU A 279 51.64 26.97 -87.40
N LYS A 280 50.40 26.47 -87.25
CA LYS A 280 49.68 25.33 -87.89
C LYS A 280 50.39 24.01 -88.29
N ALA A 281 49.79 22.89 -87.84
CA ALA A 281 49.13 21.89 -88.72
C ALA A 281 48.30 20.87 -87.90
N GLU A 282 47.01 20.76 -88.20
CA GLU A 282 46.10 19.62 -87.97
C GLU A 282 46.19 18.65 -89.19
N PRO A 283 45.64 17.40 -89.22
CA PRO A 283 44.50 16.88 -88.42
C PRO A 283 44.54 15.40 -87.92
N GLU A 284 43.57 15.10 -87.04
CA GLU A 284 42.75 13.87 -86.84
C GLU A 284 43.33 12.42 -86.93
N LYS A 285 43.21 11.63 -85.84
CA LYS A 285 42.06 10.74 -85.46
C LYS A 285 42.47 9.44 -84.72
N GLU A 286 41.62 9.12 -83.72
CA GLU A 286 41.24 7.79 -83.19
C GLU A 286 42.15 6.97 -82.23
N VAL A 287 41.50 6.62 -81.10
CA VAL A 287 41.80 5.75 -79.94
C VAL A 287 41.93 4.25 -80.38
N PRO A 288 42.32 3.25 -79.55
CA PRO A 288 42.68 3.25 -78.12
C PRO A 288 43.86 2.31 -77.70
N VAL A 289 44.14 2.27 -76.38
CA VAL A 289 44.46 1.09 -75.52
C VAL A 289 45.63 1.33 -74.53
N VAL A 290 45.22 1.57 -73.27
CA VAL A 290 45.65 0.96 -71.98
C VAL A 290 47.13 0.62 -71.73
N ILE A 291 47.74 1.28 -70.72
CA ILE A 291 48.59 0.67 -69.66
C ILE A 291 48.38 1.47 -68.33
N PRO A 292 48.34 0.83 -67.14
CA PRO A 292 47.66 1.35 -65.94
C PRO A 292 48.62 1.87 -64.85
N ILE A 293 48.28 2.97 -64.15
CA ILE A 293 48.87 3.34 -62.86
C ILE A 293 47.80 4.01 -61.96
N GLU A 294 47.58 3.37 -60.81
CA GLU A 294 46.97 3.75 -59.53
C GLU A 294 46.01 4.95 -59.43
N LYS A 295 44.77 4.63 -59.09
CA LYS A 295 43.80 5.56 -58.46
C LYS A 295 44.05 5.57 -56.94
N GLU A 296 44.44 6.71 -56.38
CA GLU A 296 44.08 7.05 -55.01
C GLU A 296 42.70 7.72 -55.02
N GLU A 297 41.71 7.01 -54.46
CA GLU A 297 40.39 7.57 -54.15
C GLU A 297 40.50 8.51 -52.92
N PRO A 298 39.85 9.68 -52.92
CA PRO A 298 39.73 10.46 -51.69
C PRO A 298 38.72 9.79 -50.75
N LEU A 299 39.15 9.58 -49.51
CA LEU A 299 38.35 9.14 -48.36
C LEU A 299 37.12 10.03 -48.15
N ILE A 300 35.96 9.57 -48.61
CA ILE A 300 34.64 10.08 -48.25
C ILE A 300 34.01 9.05 -47.30
N ALA A 301 34.44 9.03 -46.04
CA ALA A 301 33.86 8.13 -45.04
C ALA A 301 33.71 8.74 -43.62
N GLU A 302 34.34 9.88 -43.33
CA GLU A 302 34.29 10.47 -41.97
C GLU A 302 33.19 11.53 -41.79
N ALA A 303 32.66 12.10 -42.87
CA ALA A 303 31.62 13.13 -42.78
C ALA A 303 30.20 12.58 -42.52
N GLU A 304 29.96 11.29 -42.83
CA GLU A 304 28.62 10.69 -42.72
C GLU A 304 28.39 9.98 -41.38
N THR A 305 29.44 9.49 -40.72
CA THR A 305 29.33 8.79 -39.43
C THR A 305 29.01 9.75 -38.27
N PHE A 306 29.36 11.03 -38.38
CA PHE A 306 29.10 12.01 -37.32
C PHE A 306 27.66 12.55 -37.33
N ASN A 307 27.00 12.58 -38.50
CA ASN A 307 25.64 13.14 -38.65
C ASN A 307 24.52 12.18 -38.21
N LEU A 308 24.79 10.89 -38.02
CA LEU A 308 23.79 9.94 -37.51
C LEU A 308 23.55 10.05 -36.00
N SER A 309 24.52 10.55 -35.23
CA SER A 309 24.45 10.55 -33.76
C SER A 309 23.56 11.63 -33.15
N LYS A 310 23.30 12.73 -33.87
CA LYS A 310 22.58 13.90 -33.33
C LYS A 310 21.08 13.93 -33.64
N ASN A 311 20.59 13.07 -34.54
CA ASN A 311 19.23 13.18 -35.10
C ASN A 311 18.41 11.86 -35.03
N PHE A 312 18.63 11.04 -34.00
CA PHE A 312 17.89 9.77 -33.84
C PHE A 312 16.37 9.96 -33.71
N VAL A 313 15.92 11.08 -33.13
CA VAL A 313 14.48 11.37 -32.98
C VAL A 313 13.87 11.87 -34.31
N ALA A 314 14.65 12.56 -35.14
CA ALA A 314 14.19 13.08 -36.44
C ALA A 314 14.17 12.02 -37.55
N ASN A 315 14.99 10.96 -37.46
CA ASN A 315 15.06 9.86 -38.44
C ASN A 315 14.15 8.66 -38.10
N LYS A 316 13.22 8.81 -37.17
CA LYS A 316 12.30 7.73 -36.76
C LYS A 316 11.38 7.35 -37.92
N GLY A 317 11.71 6.25 -38.62
CA GLY A 317 10.95 5.72 -39.75
C GLY A 317 11.57 5.91 -41.14
N GLN A 318 12.74 6.57 -41.24
CA GLN A 318 13.47 6.78 -42.51
C GLN A 318 14.83 6.07 -42.57
N LEU A 319 15.15 5.24 -41.58
CA LEU A 319 16.37 4.45 -41.59
C LEU A 319 16.23 3.29 -42.57
N PRO A 320 17.21 3.07 -43.48
CA PRO A 320 17.20 1.90 -44.34
C PRO A 320 17.24 0.63 -43.48
N MET A 321 16.34 -0.30 -43.77
CA MET A 321 16.31 -1.61 -43.11
C MET A 321 17.68 -2.29 -43.27
N PRO A 322 18.26 -2.86 -42.20
CA PRO A 322 19.64 -3.34 -42.20
C PRO A 322 19.89 -4.60 -43.04
N VAL A 323 18.92 -5.06 -43.85
CA VAL A 323 19.05 -6.26 -44.68
C VAL A 323 18.50 -6.00 -46.07
N THR A 324 19.37 -5.60 -46.99
CA THR A 324 19.08 -5.63 -48.43
C THR A 324 19.43 -7.02 -48.96
N GLY A 325 18.49 -7.97 -48.80
CA GLY A 325 18.60 -9.35 -49.26
C GLY A 325 17.51 -10.25 -48.67
N THR A 326 17.27 -11.43 -49.26
CA THR A 326 16.31 -12.42 -48.74
C THR A 326 16.77 -12.96 -47.38
N ALA A 327 16.00 -12.67 -46.32
CA ALA A 327 16.30 -13.11 -44.96
C ALA A 327 15.38 -14.25 -44.52
N THR A 328 15.96 -15.29 -43.90
CA THR A 328 15.24 -16.40 -43.27
C THR A 328 15.33 -16.26 -41.76
N ILE A 329 14.19 -16.31 -41.06
CA ILE A 329 14.11 -16.19 -39.60
C ILE A 329 14.56 -17.51 -38.97
N VAL A 330 15.66 -17.48 -38.21
CA VAL A 330 16.27 -18.71 -37.66
C VAL A 330 15.77 -19.06 -36.24
N SER A 331 15.22 -18.11 -35.48
CA SER A 331 14.39 -18.40 -34.29
C SER A 331 13.72 -17.12 -33.72
N PRO A 332 12.59 -17.24 -33.01
CA PRO A 332 12.03 -16.14 -32.23
C PRO A 332 12.76 -15.98 -30.89
N PHE A 333 13.03 -14.74 -30.49
CA PHE A 333 13.70 -14.42 -29.23
C PHE A 333 12.71 -14.47 -28.04
N GLY A 334 13.05 -15.25 -27.01
CA GLY A 334 12.29 -15.38 -25.76
C GLY A 334 12.87 -16.48 -24.85
N VAL A 335 12.47 -16.54 -23.59
CA VAL A 335 12.91 -17.59 -22.66
C VAL A 335 12.32 -18.93 -23.12
N HIS A 336 13.17 -19.80 -23.65
CA HIS A 336 12.82 -21.19 -23.88
C HIS A 336 12.78 -21.91 -22.53
N LYS A 337 11.71 -22.71 -22.32
CA LYS A 337 11.46 -23.46 -21.08
C LYS A 337 12.57 -24.47 -20.78
#